data_AF-N6T3U5-F1
#
_entry.id   AF-N6T3U5-F1
#
_cell.length_a   1.000
_cell.length_b   1.000
_cell.length_c   1.000
_cell.angle_alpha   90.00
_cell.angle_beta   90.00
_cell.angle_gamma   90.00
#
_symmetry.space_group_name_H-M   'P 1'
#
loop_
_entity.id
_entity.type
_entity.pdbx_description
1 polymer ?
#
loop_
_entity_poly.entity_id
_entity_poly.type
_entity_poly.pdbx_seq_one_letter_code
_entity_poly.pdbx_strand_id
1 'polypeptide(L)'
;MACKMHTRIEINLSEIQGLVFLEKRSRNFIFACGIPGTRTFADKTIAQQKDTFRSWGVIGDWDHHYETKHVSYIENQLKQFLKLYENGYIFRDVKPIYWSPSSRTALAEAELEYNEKHKSPSVYARVLIKDIPQVPQFNGKKIYGIFWTTTPWTLPSNQAVCYNNSLSYCIIKKPEEEEKDLYIIAADLLEAFCSTVNCNYQLLGVHSGDMLKDATYFHPIYKEQVCKFLHSSHATNAKGTGLVHAAPAHGPDDFLVGMLHKMKIVDVVSDEGLYKSEAGEPFAGKYVLTEGNETVIEYLRDDLIHKSDLTHSYPYDWRTKKPVIIKASKQWFIDTDRIKDRAASLTPNKLVHV
;
A
#
# COMPACT_ATOMS: atom_id res chain seq x y z
N MET A 1 8.92 2.82 21.29
CA MET A 1 8.17 2.33 22.48
C MET A 1 7.05 3.29 22.92
N ALA A 2 7.30 4.60 23.06
CA ALA A 2 6.29 5.58 23.49
C ALA A 2 5.07 5.69 22.54
N CYS A 3 5.28 5.72 21.22
CA CYS A 3 4.20 5.71 20.22
C CYS A 3 3.37 4.42 20.32
N LYS A 4 4.03 3.27 20.52
CA LYS A 4 3.40 1.97 20.76
C LYS A 4 2.51 1.95 22.02
N MET A 5 2.92 2.62 23.10
CA MET A 5 2.12 2.74 24.33
C MET A 5 0.93 3.70 24.18
N HIS A 6 1.11 4.83 23.50
CA HIS A 6 0.08 5.87 23.42
C HIS A 6 -1.20 5.39 22.72
N THR A 7 -1.08 4.87 21.50
CA THR A 7 -2.26 4.38 20.77
C THR A 7 -2.83 3.09 21.38
N ARG A 8 -2.07 2.37 22.23
CA ARG A 8 -2.61 1.21 22.99
C ARG A 8 -3.58 1.66 24.08
N ILE A 9 -3.31 2.80 24.72
CA ILE A 9 -4.20 3.40 25.72
C ILE A 9 -5.48 3.92 25.05
N GLU A 10 -5.38 4.55 23.87
CA GLU A 10 -6.54 5.07 23.13
C GLU A 10 -7.51 3.96 22.70
N ILE A 11 -7.00 2.84 22.19
CA ILE A 11 -7.85 1.72 21.76
C ILE A 11 -8.53 1.07 22.97
N ASN A 12 -7.79 0.77 24.05
CA ASN A 12 -8.39 0.20 25.26
C ASN A 12 -9.51 1.10 25.81
N LEU A 13 -9.35 2.42 25.77
CA LEU A 13 -10.40 3.35 26.16
C LEU A 13 -11.60 3.31 25.21
N SER A 14 -11.37 3.20 23.90
CA SER A 14 -12.44 3.06 22.91
C SER A 14 -13.21 1.74 23.04
N GLU A 15 -12.53 0.65 23.41
CA GLU A 15 -13.15 -0.66 23.68
C GLU A 15 -13.94 -0.64 25.00
N ILE A 16 -13.40 -0.03 26.05
CA ILE A 16 -14.05 0.10 27.36
C ILE A 16 -15.28 1.00 27.31
N GLN A 17 -15.25 2.07 26.50
CA GLN A 17 -16.34 3.05 26.42
C GLN A 17 -17.42 2.70 25.38
N GLY A 18 -17.26 1.59 24.63
CA GLY A 18 -18.10 1.27 23.49
C GLY A 18 -17.87 2.23 22.32
N LEU A 19 -17.94 1.72 21.09
CA LEU A 19 -17.63 2.39 19.81
C LEU A 19 -18.44 3.68 19.49
N VAL A 20 -19.17 4.26 20.44
CA VAL A 20 -20.05 5.44 20.27
C VAL A 20 -19.27 6.77 20.26
N PHE A 21 -18.01 6.80 20.71
CA PHE A 21 -17.30 8.07 20.89
C PHE A 21 -16.68 8.64 19.60
N LEU A 22 -16.48 7.82 18.56
CA LEU A 22 -15.79 8.25 17.32
C LEU A 22 -16.71 8.85 16.25
N GLU A 23 -18.05 8.75 16.40
CA GLU A 23 -19.01 9.32 15.44
C GLU A 23 -19.25 10.84 15.61
N LYS A 24 -18.96 11.43 16.78
CA LYS A 24 -19.42 12.80 17.10
C LYS A 24 -18.39 13.93 17.00
N ARG A 25 -17.16 13.70 16.53
CA ARG A 25 -16.16 14.78 16.41
C ARG A 25 -15.36 14.77 15.10
N SER A 26 -16.06 14.95 13.99
CA SER A 26 -15.48 15.17 12.67
C SER A 26 -15.06 16.62 12.37
N ARG A 27 -14.91 17.52 13.36
CA ARG A 27 -14.60 18.95 13.06
C ARG A 27 -13.61 19.73 13.94
N ASN A 28 -12.93 19.16 14.93
CA ASN A 28 -11.89 19.90 15.66
C ASN A 28 -10.76 18.98 16.11
N PHE A 29 -9.62 19.06 15.42
CA PHE A 29 -8.34 18.48 15.85
C PHE A 29 -7.91 19.16 17.16
N ILE A 30 -8.18 18.53 18.29
CA ILE A 30 -7.59 18.88 19.59
C ILE A 30 -6.82 17.66 20.07
N PHE A 31 -5.51 17.87 20.23
CA PHE A 31 -4.49 17.01 20.84
C PHE A 31 -5.02 15.81 21.67
N ALA A 32 -4.59 14.61 21.28
CA ALA A 32 -4.73 13.36 22.05
C ALA A 32 -4.21 13.43 23.50
N CYS A 33 -3.34 14.40 23.82
CA CYS A 33 -2.88 14.64 25.19
C CYS A 33 -3.95 15.26 26.13
N GLY A 34 -5.09 15.67 25.56
CA GLY A 34 -6.17 16.40 26.24
C GLY A 34 -7.48 15.63 26.45
N ILE A 35 -7.55 14.33 26.15
CA ILE A 35 -8.75 13.53 26.47
C ILE A 35 -8.70 13.21 27.97
N PRO A 36 -9.58 13.76 28.83
CA PRO A 36 -9.48 13.63 30.29
C PRO A 36 -9.44 12.16 30.77
N GLY A 37 -10.07 11.24 30.03
CA GLY A 37 -10.08 9.80 30.35
C GLY A 37 -8.75 9.08 30.14
N THR A 38 -7.87 9.56 29.25
CA THR A 38 -6.58 8.90 28.93
C THR A 38 -5.57 8.99 30.06
N ARG A 39 -5.50 10.15 30.72
CA ARG A 39 -4.60 10.37 31.86
C ARG A 39 -5.03 9.54 33.05
N THR A 40 -6.32 9.57 33.39
CA THR A 40 -6.89 8.80 34.50
C THR A 40 -6.71 7.29 34.29
N PHE A 41 -6.92 6.80 33.07
CA PHE A 41 -6.67 5.39 32.76
C PHE A 41 -5.18 5.04 32.92
N ALA A 42 -4.28 5.87 32.38
CA ALA A 42 -2.85 5.67 32.54
C ALA A 42 -2.42 5.67 34.02
N ASP A 43 -2.92 6.62 34.84
CA ASP A 43 -2.65 6.68 36.28
C ASP A 43 -3.09 5.40 37.00
N LYS A 44 -4.32 4.94 36.70
CA LYS A 44 -4.85 3.70 37.27
C LYS A 44 -4.00 2.50 36.89
N THR A 45 -3.62 2.38 35.61
CA THR A 45 -2.77 1.27 35.14
C THR A 45 -1.37 1.34 35.73
N ILE A 46 -0.77 2.52 35.86
CA ILE A 46 0.54 2.71 36.50
C ILE A 46 0.47 2.23 37.95
N ALA A 47 -0.55 2.63 38.72
CA ALA A 47 -0.73 2.19 40.09
C ALA A 47 -0.83 0.65 40.19
N GLN A 48 -1.68 0.04 39.38
CA GLN A 48 -1.84 -1.42 39.34
C GLN A 48 -0.55 -2.16 38.96
N GLN A 49 0.21 -1.64 37.98
CA GLN A 49 1.49 -2.22 37.57
C GLN A 49 2.54 -2.09 38.68
N LYS A 50 2.60 -0.94 39.38
CA LYS A 50 3.50 -0.75 40.52
C LYS A 50 3.24 -1.77 41.63
N ASP A 51 1.98 -1.96 42.01
CA ASP A 51 1.61 -2.93 43.05
C ASP A 51 1.97 -4.36 42.65
N THR A 52 1.73 -4.70 41.38
CA THR A 52 2.09 -6.02 40.82
C THR A 52 3.61 -6.23 40.86
N PHE A 53 4.41 -5.28 40.38
CA PHE A 53 5.87 -5.39 40.39
C PHE A 53 6.45 -5.45 41.80
N ARG A 54 5.88 -4.68 42.74
CA ARG A 54 6.24 -4.77 44.17
C ARG A 54 5.95 -6.16 44.74
N SER A 55 4.81 -6.77 44.37
CA SER A 55 4.48 -8.13 44.82
C SER A 55 5.46 -9.20 44.32
N TRP A 56 6.11 -8.97 43.19
CA TRP A 56 7.16 -9.84 42.65
C TRP A 56 8.55 -9.58 43.25
N GLY A 57 8.67 -8.64 44.19
CA GLY A 57 9.94 -8.27 44.81
C GLY A 57 10.86 -7.45 43.90
N VAL A 58 10.33 -6.80 42.86
CA VAL A 58 11.12 -5.89 42.02
C VAL A 58 11.53 -4.67 42.85
N ILE A 59 12.83 -4.40 42.90
CA ILE A 59 13.40 -3.25 43.61
C ILE A 59 13.56 -2.09 42.60
N GLY A 60 13.00 -0.92 42.93
CA GLY A 60 13.09 0.28 42.10
C GLY A 60 12.64 1.52 42.86
N ASP A 61 12.98 2.70 42.34
CA ASP A 61 12.49 3.98 42.87
C ASP A 61 11.03 4.19 42.41
N TRP A 62 10.10 3.71 43.23
CA TRP A 62 8.68 3.75 42.93
C TRP A 62 8.05 5.14 43.13
N ASP A 63 8.70 5.98 43.94
CA ASP A 63 8.21 7.30 44.31
C ASP A 63 8.67 8.35 43.29
N HIS A 64 9.87 8.20 42.71
CA HIS A 64 10.43 9.09 41.68
C HIS A 64 10.57 8.43 40.29
N HIS A 65 9.61 7.59 39.92
CA HIS A 65 9.53 7.04 38.57
C HIS A 65 9.30 8.14 37.51
N TYR A 66 9.84 7.96 36.30
CA TYR A 66 9.54 8.83 35.17
C TYR A 66 8.25 8.41 34.48
N GLU A 67 7.49 9.39 33.98
CA GLU A 67 6.32 9.15 33.15
C GLU A 67 6.39 10.04 31.91
N THR A 68 6.08 9.46 30.76
CA THR A 68 6.20 10.16 29.47
C THR A 68 5.20 11.31 29.31
N LYS A 69 4.13 11.33 30.12
CA LYS A 69 3.13 12.40 30.16
C LYS A 69 3.52 13.59 31.05
N HIS A 70 4.59 13.48 31.84
CA HIS A 70 5.07 14.59 32.67
C HIS A 70 5.57 15.73 31.78
N VAL A 71 5.30 16.96 32.19
CA VAL A 71 5.63 18.18 31.42
C VAL A 71 7.12 18.26 31.11
N SER A 72 7.98 17.94 32.08
CA SER A 72 9.44 17.93 31.92
C SER A 72 9.91 16.92 30.86
N TYR A 73 9.25 15.76 30.77
CA TYR A 73 9.55 14.74 29.77
C TYR A 73 9.16 15.23 28.37
N ILE A 74 7.95 15.80 28.22
CA ILE A 74 7.45 16.37 26.97
C ILE A 74 8.35 17.53 26.52
N GLU A 75 8.76 18.40 27.43
CA GLU A 75 9.67 19.50 27.15
C GLU A 75 11.01 19.00 26.59
N ASN A 76 11.61 17.99 27.24
CA ASN A 76 12.83 17.39 26.74
C ASN A 76 12.62 16.74 25.36
N GLN A 77 11.50 16.04 25.14
CA GLN A 77 11.16 15.45 23.86
C GLN A 77 11.07 16.51 22.74
N LEU A 78 10.43 17.66 23.01
CA LEU A 78 10.34 18.77 22.07
C LEU A 78 11.70 19.40 21.79
N LYS A 79 12.56 19.55 22.81
CA LYS A 79 13.94 20.02 22.64
C LYS A 79 14.75 19.10 21.74
N GLN A 80 14.63 17.78 21.91
CA GLN A 80 15.30 16.81 21.02
C GLN A 80 14.73 16.85 19.60
N PHE A 81 13.41 16.99 19.45
CA PHE A 81 12.78 17.14 18.14
C PHE A 81 13.31 18.38 17.41
N LEU A 82 13.36 19.54 18.08
CA LEU A 82 13.88 20.78 17.50
C LEU A 82 15.33 20.61 17.06
N LYS A 83 16.18 20.01 17.91
CA LYS A 83 17.57 19.75 17.56
C LYS A 83 17.70 18.84 16.33
N LEU A 84 16.88 17.81 16.21
CA LEU A 84 16.89 16.92 15.03
C LEU A 84 16.41 17.65 13.77
N TYR A 85 15.40 18.51 13.91
CA TYR A 85 14.89 19.35 12.83
C TYR A 85 15.92 20.37 12.35
N GLU A 86 16.55 21.11 13.25
CA GLU A 86 17.60 22.10 12.94
C GLU A 86 18.82 21.46 12.26
N ASN A 87 19.16 20.23 12.63
CA ASN A 87 20.23 19.47 11.98
C ASN A 87 19.81 18.80 10.66
N GLY A 88 18.57 19.01 10.19
CA GLY A 88 18.07 18.48 8.93
C GLY A 88 17.82 16.97 8.91
N TYR A 89 17.66 16.33 10.07
CA TYR A 89 17.25 14.92 10.15
C TYR A 89 15.73 14.74 10.03
N ILE A 90 14.96 15.77 10.40
CA ILE A 90 13.50 15.75 10.32
C ILE A 90 13.05 16.58 9.14
N PHE A 91 12.21 16.00 8.29
CA PHE A 91 11.67 16.66 7.11
C PHE A 91 10.22 16.25 6.89
N ARG A 92 9.51 17.04 6.07
CA ARG A 92 8.12 16.78 5.71
C ARG A 92 8.04 16.49 4.23
N ASP A 93 7.46 15.35 3.89
CA ASP A 93 7.39 14.88 2.51
C ASP A 93 6.07 14.12 2.26
N VAL A 94 5.74 13.89 0.99
CA VAL A 94 4.68 12.97 0.59
C VAL A 94 5.34 11.66 0.23
N LYS A 95 5.04 10.60 0.98
CA LYS A 95 5.52 9.25 0.66
C LYS A 95 4.38 8.24 0.83
N PRO A 96 4.42 7.11 0.11
CA PRO A 96 3.57 5.97 0.38
C PRO A 96 3.91 5.45 1.77
N ILE A 97 2.92 5.44 2.65
CA ILE A 97 3.04 4.95 4.02
C ILE A 97 2.04 3.83 4.24
N TYR A 98 2.32 2.96 5.21
CA TYR A 98 1.30 2.08 5.74
C TYR A 98 0.29 2.90 6.52
N TRP A 99 -0.97 2.76 6.15
CA TRP A 99 -2.10 3.43 6.76
C TRP A 99 -3.06 2.39 7.30
N SER A 100 -3.46 2.53 8.57
CA SER A 100 -4.51 1.71 9.17
C SER A 100 -5.84 2.44 9.02
N PRO A 101 -6.77 1.99 8.16
CA PRO A 101 -8.10 2.60 8.09
C PRO A 101 -8.86 2.46 9.40
N SER A 102 -8.59 1.37 10.14
CA SER A 102 -9.22 1.08 11.42
C SER A 102 -8.80 2.04 12.53
N SER A 103 -7.54 2.47 12.55
CA SER A 103 -7.01 3.43 13.53
C SER A 103 -6.86 4.84 12.98
N ARG A 104 -7.16 5.05 11.69
CA ARG A 104 -7.05 6.32 10.96
C ARG A 104 -5.71 7.02 11.15
N THR A 105 -4.63 6.23 11.08
CA THR A 105 -3.28 6.74 11.30
C THR A 105 -2.25 5.99 10.45
N ALA A 106 -1.13 6.68 10.23
CA ALA A 106 0.08 6.11 9.68
C ALA A 106 0.70 5.12 10.68
N LEU A 107 1.23 4.01 10.17
CA LEU A 107 1.98 3.03 10.94
C LEU A 107 3.42 2.95 10.42
N ALA A 108 4.37 2.87 11.36
CA ALA A 108 5.74 2.49 11.02
C ALA A 108 5.82 0.98 10.74
N GLU A 109 6.84 0.53 10.01
CA GLU A 109 7.06 -0.89 9.72
C GLU A 109 7.15 -1.74 11.00
N ALA A 110 7.78 -1.21 12.05
CA ALA A 110 7.85 -1.87 13.36
C ALA A 110 6.49 -2.00 14.07
N GLU A 111 5.44 -1.35 13.59
CA GLU A 111 4.05 -1.40 14.08
C GLU A 111 3.17 -2.28 13.18
N LEU A 112 3.75 -3.04 12.26
CA LEU A 112 3.06 -4.04 11.47
C LEU A 112 3.27 -5.42 12.06
N GLU A 113 2.24 -6.26 11.91
CA GLU A 113 2.35 -7.71 12.06
C GLU A 113 1.89 -8.36 10.76
N TYR A 114 2.57 -9.42 10.34
CA TYR A 114 2.27 -10.08 9.07
C TYR A 114 1.38 -11.30 9.30
N ASN A 115 0.24 -11.34 8.62
CA ASN A 115 -0.66 -12.48 8.64
C ASN A 115 -0.43 -13.34 7.39
N GLU A 116 0.18 -14.51 7.56
CA GLU A 116 0.48 -15.46 6.48
C GLU A 116 -0.76 -16.10 5.83
N LYS A 117 -1.91 -16.06 6.52
CA LYS A 117 -3.17 -16.69 6.08
C LYS A 117 -4.13 -15.67 5.45
N HIS A 118 -3.67 -14.46 5.15
CA HIS A 118 -4.51 -13.47 4.51
C HIS A 118 -4.86 -13.91 3.09
N LYS A 119 -6.16 -13.86 2.78
CA LYS A 119 -6.68 -14.15 1.44
C LYS A 119 -6.93 -12.85 0.70
N SER A 120 -6.23 -12.66 -0.40
CA SER A 120 -6.47 -11.54 -1.33
C SER A 120 -7.03 -12.07 -2.64
N PRO A 121 -7.92 -11.33 -3.31
CA PRO A 121 -8.32 -11.65 -4.67
C PRO A 121 -7.09 -11.58 -5.59
N SER A 122 -6.92 -12.55 -6.47
CA SER A 122 -5.90 -12.58 -7.52
C SER A 122 -6.60 -12.47 -8.86
N VAL A 123 -6.36 -11.36 -9.55
CA VAL A 123 -7.11 -10.97 -10.75
C VAL A 123 -6.16 -10.81 -11.92
N TYR A 124 -6.44 -11.53 -13.00
CA TYR A 124 -5.88 -11.29 -14.32
C TYR A 124 -6.93 -10.54 -15.14
N ALA A 125 -6.59 -9.34 -15.58
CA ALA A 125 -7.47 -8.50 -16.37
C ALA A 125 -6.71 -7.92 -17.57
N ARG A 126 -7.47 -7.48 -18.57
CA ARG A 126 -6.93 -6.94 -19.82
C ARG A 126 -7.21 -5.44 -19.93
N VAL A 127 -6.27 -4.69 -20.51
CA VAL A 127 -6.45 -3.29 -20.90
C VAL A 127 -6.36 -3.16 -22.41
N LEU A 128 -7.32 -2.46 -23.02
CA LEU A 128 -7.29 -2.19 -24.46
C LEU A 128 -6.18 -1.19 -24.77
N ILE A 129 -5.22 -1.62 -25.59
CA ILE A 129 -4.14 -0.78 -26.07
C ILE A 129 -4.67 0.05 -27.22
N LYS A 130 -4.47 1.37 -27.12
CA LYS A 130 -4.90 2.34 -28.11
C LYS A 130 -3.91 2.41 -29.27
N ASP A 131 -2.63 2.60 -28.94
CA ASP A 131 -1.56 2.78 -29.93
C ASP A 131 -0.28 2.06 -29.45
N ILE A 132 0.39 1.35 -30.37
CA ILE A 132 1.72 0.76 -30.18
C ILE A 132 2.64 1.28 -31.30
N PRO A 133 3.28 2.45 -31.12
CA PRO A 133 4.03 3.12 -32.19
C PRO A 133 5.15 2.26 -32.79
N GLN A 134 5.75 1.38 -31.98
CA GLN A 134 6.90 0.57 -32.39
C GLN A 134 6.51 -0.64 -33.24
N VAL A 135 5.22 -0.99 -33.31
CA VAL A 135 4.75 -2.21 -33.97
C VAL A 135 3.55 -1.90 -34.89
N PRO A 136 3.76 -1.08 -35.94
CA PRO A 136 2.69 -0.57 -36.79
C PRO A 136 1.94 -1.66 -37.55
N GLN A 137 2.52 -2.86 -37.72
CA GLN A 137 1.85 -4.00 -38.35
C GLN A 137 0.61 -4.49 -37.59
N PHE A 138 0.41 -4.08 -36.34
CA PHE A 138 -0.80 -4.37 -35.57
C PHE A 138 -1.75 -3.18 -35.45
N ASN A 139 -1.47 -2.05 -36.12
CA ASN A 139 -2.40 -0.92 -36.18
C ASN A 139 -3.74 -1.36 -36.78
N GLY A 140 -4.84 -0.97 -36.11
CA GLY A 140 -6.20 -1.33 -36.50
C GLY A 140 -6.68 -2.72 -36.04
N LYS A 141 -5.84 -3.49 -35.35
CA LYS A 141 -6.29 -4.69 -34.60
C LYS A 141 -6.57 -4.31 -33.14
N LYS A 142 -7.49 -5.02 -32.51
CA LYS A 142 -7.71 -4.90 -31.06
C LYS A 142 -6.63 -5.67 -30.33
N ILE A 143 -5.79 -4.97 -29.58
CA ILE A 143 -4.68 -5.56 -28.82
C ILE A 143 -4.88 -5.20 -27.36
N TYR A 144 -4.69 -6.17 -26.47
CA TYR A 144 -4.83 -5.97 -25.04
C TYR A 144 -3.55 -6.32 -24.29
N GLY A 145 -3.19 -5.50 -23.31
CA GLY A 145 -2.17 -5.87 -22.33
C GLY A 145 -2.81 -6.64 -21.18
N ILE A 146 -2.26 -7.79 -20.82
CA ILE A 146 -2.75 -8.54 -19.65
C ILE A 146 -1.93 -8.14 -18.44
N PHE A 147 -2.57 -7.60 -17.41
CA PHE A 147 -1.94 -7.31 -16.12
C PHE A 147 -2.50 -8.22 -15.03
N TRP A 148 -1.72 -8.39 -13.97
CA TRP A 148 -2.11 -9.13 -12.78
C TRP A 148 -2.07 -8.21 -11.55
N THR A 149 -3.03 -8.37 -10.65
CA THR A 149 -3.07 -7.63 -9.39
C THR A 149 -3.69 -8.46 -8.27
N THR A 150 -3.18 -8.26 -7.05
CA THR A 150 -3.78 -8.77 -5.82
C THR A 150 -4.60 -7.71 -5.07
N THR A 151 -4.59 -6.47 -5.57
CA THR A 151 -5.30 -5.32 -4.99
C THR A 151 -6.18 -4.63 -6.02
N PRO A 152 -7.27 -5.26 -6.50
CA PRO A 152 -8.17 -4.68 -7.50
C PRO A 152 -8.66 -3.27 -7.11
N TRP A 153 -8.86 -3.00 -5.82
CA TRP A 153 -9.27 -1.69 -5.33
C TRP A 153 -8.32 -0.52 -5.70
N THR A 154 -7.09 -0.80 -6.12
CA THR A 154 -6.15 0.24 -6.56
C THR A 154 -6.36 0.66 -8.02
N LEU A 155 -7.17 -0.07 -8.79
CA LEU A 155 -7.37 0.16 -10.22
C LEU A 155 -8.07 1.49 -10.57
N PRO A 156 -9.00 2.04 -9.76
CA PRO A 156 -9.48 3.41 -9.95
C PRO A 156 -8.37 4.47 -9.81
N SER A 157 -7.25 4.16 -9.17
CA SER A 157 -6.05 5.04 -9.09
C SER A 157 -4.96 4.63 -10.07
N ASN A 158 -5.26 3.80 -11.07
CA ASN A 158 -4.29 3.41 -12.07
C ASN A 158 -3.88 4.63 -12.92
N GLN A 159 -2.58 4.84 -13.10
CA GLN A 159 -2.07 5.95 -13.91
C GLN A 159 -1.15 5.49 -15.04
N ALA A 160 -0.62 4.27 -14.96
CA ALA A 160 0.22 3.67 -15.98
C ALA A 160 0.15 2.14 -15.92
N VAL A 161 0.67 1.48 -16.96
CA VAL A 161 1.06 0.07 -16.91
C VAL A 161 2.57 0.01 -17.08
N CYS A 162 3.25 -0.56 -16.11
CA CYS A 162 4.69 -0.73 -16.11
C CYS A 162 5.09 -1.98 -16.91
N TYR A 163 6.12 -1.83 -17.73
CA TYR A 163 6.78 -2.91 -18.47
C TYR A 163 8.30 -2.77 -18.29
N ASN A 164 9.06 -3.82 -18.62
CA ASN A 164 10.51 -3.82 -18.49
C ASN A 164 11.17 -4.10 -19.84
N ASN A 165 12.04 -3.20 -20.29
CA ASN A 165 12.71 -3.30 -21.60
C ASN A 165 13.64 -4.50 -21.70
N SER A 166 14.12 -5.00 -20.55
CA SER A 166 15.00 -6.18 -20.50
C SER A 166 14.22 -7.49 -20.68
N LEU A 167 12.89 -7.47 -20.57
CA LEU A 167 12.04 -8.63 -20.78
C LEU A 167 11.62 -8.75 -22.26
N SER A 168 11.35 -9.98 -22.68
CA SER A 168 10.69 -10.25 -23.96
C SER A 168 9.18 -10.41 -23.75
N TYR A 169 8.39 -9.85 -24.65
CA TYR A 169 6.94 -9.92 -24.63
C TYR A 169 6.45 -10.69 -25.86
N CYS A 170 5.43 -11.52 -25.66
CA CYS A 170 4.81 -12.27 -26.73
C CYS A 170 3.41 -11.75 -27.04
N ILE A 171 3.06 -11.84 -28.31
CA ILE A 171 1.70 -11.60 -28.80
C ILE A 171 1.04 -12.96 -28.95
N ILE A 172 -0.10 -13.11 -28.29
CA ILE A 172 -0.83 -14.36 -28.22
C ILE A 172 -2.28 -14.17 -28.66
N LYS A 173 -2.90 -15.25 -29.13
CA LYS A 173 -4.31 -15.30 -29.52
C LYS A 173 -4.99 -16.48 -28.83
N LYS A 174 -6.25 -16.33 -28.45
CA LYS A 174 -7.07 -17.47 -28.03
C LYS A 174 -7.40 -18.37 -29.25
N PRO A 175 -7.42 -19.70 -29.07
CA PRO A 175 -7.68 -20.64 -30.15
C PRO A 175 -9.14 -20.60 -30.66
N GLU A 176 -10.11 -20.29 -29.80
CA GLU A 176 -11.55 -20.40 -30.09
C GLU A 176 -12.24 -19.07 -30.48
N GLU A 177 -11.54 -17.94 -30.45
CA GLU A 177 -12.12 -16.64 -30.85
C GLU A 177 -11.93 -16.40 -32.38
N GLU A 178 -13.04 -16.32 -33.12
CA GLU A 178 -13.07 -15.72 -34.48
C GLU A 178 -12.71 -14.23 -34.43
N GLU A 179 -12.88 -13.58 -33.27
CA GLU A 179 -12.45 -12.21 -33.03
C GLU A 179 -10.91 -12.08 -33.07
N LYS A 180 -10.45 -11.00 -33.70
CA LYS A 180 -9.04 -10.68 -33.96
C LYS A 180 -8.31 -10.16 -32.71
N ASP A 181 -8.78 -10.49 -31.52
CA ASP A 181 -8.27 -9.95 -30.27
C ASP A 181 -6.90 -10.58 -29.98
N LEU A 182 -5.90 -9.71 -29.89
CA LEU A 182 -4.52 -10.06 -29.59
C LEU A 182 -4.20 -9.68 -28.16
N TYR A 183 -3.37 -10.47 -27.49
CA TYR A 183 -2.98 -10.20 -26.11
C TYR A 183 -1.47 -10.13 -25.99
N ILE A 184 -0.97 -9.26 -25.09
CA ILE A 184 0.45 -9.10 -24.78
C ILE A 184 0.71 -9.57 -23.34
N ILE A 185 1.71 -10.44 -23.20
CA ILE A 185 2.22 -10.95 -21.93
C ILE A 185 3.74 -11.14 -22.03
N ALA A 186 4.47 -11.14 -20.91
CA ALA A 186 5.88 -11.52 -20.92
C ALA A 186 6.05 -12.99 -21.33
N ALA A 187 7.01 -13.26 -22.22
CA ALA A 187 7.22 -14.58 -22.82
C ALA A 187 7.50 -15.66 -21.76
N ASP A 188 8.33 -15.35 -20.77
CA ASP A 188 8.71 -16.26 -19.67
C ASP A 188 7.52 -16.66 -18.79
N LEU A 189 6.45 -15.85 -18.76
CA LEU A 189 5.28 -16.05 -17.90
C LEU A 189 4.10 -16.69 -18.64
N LEU A 190 4.21 -16.94 -19.95
CA LEU A 190 3.14 -17.48 -20.76
C LEU A 190 2.67 -18.86 -20.29
N GLU A 191 3.59 -19.78 -20.01
CA GLU A 191 3.26 -21.15 -19.61
C GLU A 191 2.52 -21.19 -18.26
N ALA A 192 3.02 -20.45 -17.28
CA ALA A 192 2.39 -20.31 -15.96
C ALA A 192 1.02 -19.64 -16.06
N PHE A 193 0.88 -18.63 -16.92
CA PHE A 193 -0.40 -17.98 -17.20
C PHE A 193 -1.41 -18.95 -17.82
N CYS A 194 -1.05 -19.65 -18.91
CA CYS A 194 -1.91 -20.63 -19.58
C CYS A 194 -2.39 -21.72 -18.61
N SER A 195 -1.50 -22.20 -17.73
CA SER A 195 -1.82 -23.18 -16.68
C SER A 195 -2.83 -22.63 -15.67
N THR A 196 -2.67 -21.37 -15.26
CA THR A 196 -3.56 -20.71 -14.29
C THR A 196 -4.95 -20.47 -14.86
N VAL A 197 -5.03 -20.00 -16.11
CA VAL A 197 -6.30 -19.69 -16.78
C VAL A 197 -6.96 -20.89 -17.44
N ASN A 198 -6.28 -22.05 -17.43
CA ASN A 198 -6.71 -23.30 -18.07
C ASN A 198 -7.10 -23.11 -19.54
N CYS A 199 -6.30 -22.34 -20.29
CA CYS A 199 -6.51 -22.07 -21.70
C CYS A 199 -5.17 -22.00 -22.43
N ASN A 200 -5.06 -22.70 -23.56
CA ASN A 200 -3.85 -22.75 -24.37
C ASN A 200 -3.86 -21.64 -25.42
N TYR A 201 -3.15 -20.56 -25.15
CA TYR A 201 -3.03 -19.46 -26.10
C TYR A 201 -2.03 -19.81 -27.21
N GLN A 202 -2.36 -19.47 -28.45
CA GLN A 202 -1.48 -19.61 -29.59
C GLN A 202 -0.48 -18.45 -29.63
N LEU A 203 0.81 -18.77 -29.67
CA LEU A 203 1.88 -17.80 -29.86
C LEU A 203 1.94 -17.32 -31.31
N LEU A 204 1.90 -16.00 -31.53
CA LEU A 204 2.02 -15.39 -32.86
C LEU A 204 3.41 -14.78 -33.12
N GLY A 205 4.09 -14.33 -32.06
CA GLY A 205 5.41 -13.72 -32.17
C GLY A 205 5.96 -13.28 -30.82
N VAL A 206 7.28 -13.11 -30.76
CA VAL A 206 8.01 -12.61 -29.59
C VAL A 206 8.76 -11.35 -30.00
N HIS A 207 8.71 -10.34 -29.14
CA HIS A 207 9.30 -9.03 -29.34
C HIS A 207 10.06 -8.60 -28.09
N SER A 208 11.04 -7.69 -28.24
CA SER A 208 11.68 -7.06 -27.09
C SER A 208 10.71 -6.12 -26.37
N GLY A 209 10.95 -5.83 -25.10
CA GLY A 209 10.16 -4.88 -24.31
C GLY A 209 10.09 -3.48 -24.91
N ASP A 210 11.06 -3.10 -25.75
CA ASP A 210 11.02 -1.85 -26.51
C ASP A 210 9.76 -1.71 -27.38
N MET A 211 9.06 -2.81 -27.71
CA MET A 211 7.79 -2.75 -28.43
C MET A 211 6.73 -1.88 -27.73
N LEU A 212 6.76 -1.81 -26.40
CA LEU A 212 5.79 -1.07 -25.58
C LEU A 212 6.23 0.38 -25.34
N LYS A 213 7.36 0.80 -25.92
CA LYS A 213 7.84 2.16 -25.82
C LYS A 213 6.86 3.14 -26.46
N ASP A 214 6.48 4.15 -25.69
CA ASP A 214 5.47 5.16 -26.05
C ASP A 214 4.07 4.58 -26.35
N ALA A 215 3.82 3.32 -25.98
CA ALA A 215 2.49 2.73 -26.12
C ALA A 215 1.49 3.40 -25.17
N THR A 216 0.23 3.47 -25.61
CA THR A 216 -0.87 4.05 -24.83
C THR A 216 -2.06 3.09 -24.76
N TYR A 217 -2.83 3.16 -23.68
CA TYR A 217 -4.00 2.30 -23.46
C TYR A 217 -5.16 3.09 -22.88
N PHE A 218 -6.36 2.53 -23.01
CA PHE A 218 -7.56 3.05 -22.34
C PHE A 218 -7.61 2.54 -20.90
N HIS A 219 -7.80 3.46 -19.97
CA HIS A 219 -7.82 3.15 -18.54
C HIS A 219 -8.90 2.08 -18.23
N PRO A 220 -8.59 1.06 -17.39
CA PRO A 220 -9.47 -0.10 -17.18
C PRO A 220 -10.84 0.26 -16.58
N ILE A 221 -10.88 1.27 -15.70
CA ILE A 221 -12.11 1.79 -15.10
C ILE A 221 -12.69 2.96 -15.92
N TYR A 222 -11.96 4.07 -16.01
CA TYR A 222 -12.38 5.25 -16.78
C TYR A 222 -12.04 5.13 -18.27
N LYS A 223 -12.82 4.36 -19.03
CA LYS A 223 -12.51 3.99 -20.44
C LYS A 223 -12.27 5.17 -21.42
N GLU A 224 -12.70 6.39 -21.07
CA GLU A 224 -12.43 7.61 -21.85
C GLU A 224 -11.01 8.15 -21.66
N GLN A 225 -10.35 7.80 -20.55
CA GLN A 225 -9.01 8.26 -20.20
C GLN A 225 -7.95 7.40 -20.91
N VAL A 226 -6.98 8.08 -21.52
CA VAL A 226 -5.81 7.42 -22.13
C VAL A 226 -4.61 7.55 -21.20
N CYS A 227 -4.00 6.41 -20.89
CA CYS A 227 -2.81 6.28 -20.05
C CYS A 227 -1.63 5.73 -20.86
N LYS A 228 -0.43 5.77 -20.28
CA LYS A 228 0.82 5.38 -20.95
C LYS A 228 1.41 4.12 -20.35
N PHE A 229 2.07 3.33 -21.19
CA PHE A 229 3.02 2.33 -20.71
C PHE A 229 4.31 3.01 -20.27
N LEU A 230 4.82 2.65 -19.10
CA LEU A 230 6.04 3.22 -18.53
C LEU A 230 7.08 2.12 -18.30
N HIS A 231 8.34 2.44 -18.55
CA HIS A 231 9.42 1.53 -18.24
C HIS A 231 9.65 1.50 -16.71
N SER A 232 9.72 0.32 -16.12
CA SER A 232 10.13 0.13 -14.73
C SER A 232 10.78 -1.23 -14.52
N SER A 233 11.91 -1.25 -13.81
CA SER A 233 12.59 -2.48 -13.40
C SER A 233 11.81 -3.29 -12.34
N HIS A 234 10.77 -2.70 -11.72
CA HIS A 234 9.90 -3.41 -10.79
C HIS A 234 9.01 -4.45 -11.50
N ALA A 235 8.73 -4.27 -12.80
CA ALA A 235 8.11 -5.32 -13.60
C ALA A 235 9.15 -6.44 -13.84
N THR A 236 8.92 -7.60 -13.22
CA THR A 236 9.82 -8.76 -13.28
C THR A 236 9.13 -9.95 -13.94
N ASN A 237 9.92 -10.96 -14.30
CA ASN A 237 9.44 -12.25 -14.81
C ASN A 237 9.16 -13.27 -13.68
N ALA A 238 9.11 -12.84 -12.42
CA ALA A 238 8.95 -13.76 -11.29
C ALA A 238 7.49 -14.21 -11.08
N LYS A 239 6.53 -13.29 -11.18
CA LYS A 239 5.09 -13.55 -10.95
C LYS A 239 4.20 -12.62 -11.78
N GLY A 240 2.98 -13.06 -12.06
CA GLY A 240 1.97 -12.31 -12.79
C GLY A 240 2.13 -12.45 -14.30
N THR A 241 2.21 -11.32 -15.01
CA THR A 241 2.20 -11.29 -16.49
C THR A 241 3.36 -10.48 -17.09
N GLY A 242 4.22 -9.91 -16.25
CA GLY A 242 5.28 -8.98 -16.66
C GLY A 242 4.78 -7.60 -17.10
N LEU A 243 3.45 -7.37 -17.02
CA LEU A 243 2.83 -6.06 -17.08
C LEU A 243 2.18 -5.78 -15.73
N VAL A 244 2.58 -4.69 -15.10
CA VAL A 244 2.14 -4.33 -13.74
C VAL A 244 1.35 -3.04 -13.84
N HIS A 245 0.07 -3.07 -13.46
CA HIS A 245 -0.70 -1.83 -13.33
C HIS A 245 -0.07 -1.00 -12.20
N ALA A 246 0.09 0.31 -12.40
CA ALA A 246 0.74 1.19 -11.45
C ALA A 246 -0.24 2.23 -10.90
N ALA A 247 -0.36 2.27 -9.57
CA ALA A 247 -1.13 3.24 -8.82
C ALA A 247 -0.19 3.99 -7.85
N PRO A 248 0.43 5.12 -8.27
CA PRO A 248 1.46 5.82 -7.50
C PRO A 248 1.08 6.22 -6.06
N ALA A 249 -0.22 6.35 -5.76
CA ALA A 249 -0.69 6.63 -4.41
C ALA A 249 -0.68 5.40 -3.48
N HIS A 250 -0.59 4.18 -4.01
CA HIS A 250 -0.86 2.95 -3.26
C HIS A 250 0.25 1.89 -3.38
N GLY A 251 1.38 2.21 -4.02
CA GLY A 251 2.54 1.34 -4.15
C GLY A 251 3.86 2.12 -3.98
N PRO A 252 4.85 1.61 -3.22
CA PRO A 252 6.16 2.24 -3.09
C PRO A 252 6.91 2.33 -4.43
N ASP A 253 6.94 1.23 -5.19
CA ASP A 253 7.57 1.19 -6.50
C ASP A 253 6.81 2.04 -7.53
N ASP A 254 5.47 1.98 -7.51
CA ASP A 254 4.60 2.81 -8.35
C ASP A 254 4.81 4.30 -8.11
N PHE A 255 5.02 4.67 -6.84
CA PHE A 255 5.30 6.06 -6.45
C PHE A 255 6.63 6.53 -7.04
N LEU A 256 7.67 5.69 -7.02
CA LEU A 256 8.97 6.02 -7.63
C LEU A 256 8.84 6.23 -9.15
N VAL A 257 8.07 5.38 -9.83
CA VAL A 257 7.76 5.54 -11.26
C VAL A 257 7.00 6.85 -11.49
N GLY A 258 5.97 7.13 -10.68
CA GLY A 258 5.21 8.37 -10.74
C GLY A 258 6.08 9.61 -10.55
N MET A 259 7.02 9.58 -9.61
CA MET A 259 7.97 10.66 -9.35
C MET A 259 8.96 10.85 -10.52
N LEU A 260 9.52 9.77 -11.05
CA LEU A 260 10.46 9.80 -12.17
C LEU A 260 9.82 10.45 -13.42
N HIS A 261 8.54 10.14 -13.67
CA HIS A 261 7.76 10.69 -14.77
C HIS A 261 7.01 11.98 -14.43
N LYS A 262 7.25 12.57 -13.25
CA LYS A 262 6.62 13.83 -12.76
C LYS A 262 5.08 13.81 -12.84
N MET A 263 4.50 12.66 -12.54
CA MET A 263 3.05 12.46 -12.57
C MET A 263 2.41 13.09 -11.33
N LYS A 264 1.22 13.67 -11.50
CA LYS A 264 0.41 14.09 -10.36
C LYS A 264 -0.16 12.84 -9.70
N ILE A 265 0.18 12.62 -8.44
CA ILE A 265 -0.30 11.47 -7.66
C ILE A 265 -1.79 11.66 -7.39
N VAL A 266 -2.59 10.67 -7.78
CA VAL A 266 -4.04 10.64 -7.58
C VAL A 266 -4.36 9.66 -6.45
N ASP A 267 -4.86 10.19 -5.32
CA ASP A 267 -5.35 9.40 -4.18
C ASP A 267 -6.86 9.55 -4.06
N VAL A 268 -7.59 8.48 -4.36
CA VAL A 268 -9.06 8.43 -4.28
C VAL A 268 -9.56 7.72 -3.01
N VAL A 269 -8.73 7.52 -2.00
CA VAL A 269 -9.09 6.79 -0.77
C VAL A 269 -9.06 7.70 0.45
N SER A 270 -10.13 7.72 1.24
CA SER A 270 -10.25 8.51 2.48
C SER A 270 -9.41 7.91 3.61
N ASP A 271 -9.37 8.61 4.74
CA ASP A 271 -8.62 8.19 5.93
C ASP A 271 -9.31 7.02 6.65
N GLU A 272 -10.61 6.84 6.43
CA GLU A 272 -11.42 5.68 6.86
C GLU A 272 -11.27 4.46 5.95
N GLY A 273 -10.55 4.58 4.82
CA GLY A 273 -10.42 3.52 3.82
C GLY A 273 -11.66 3.38 2.92
N LEU A 274 -12.40 4.47 2.73
CA LEU A 274 -13.53 4.54 1.79
C LEU A 274 -13.06 5.19 0.49
N TYR A 275 -13.64 4.83 -0.65
CA TYR A 275 -13.45 5.63 -1.86
C TYR A 275 -14.06 7.03 -1.70
N LYS A 276 -13.30 8.06 -2.08
CA LYS A 276 -13.79 9.44 -2.14
C LYS A 276 -14.73 9.60 -3.34
N SER A 277 -15.46 10.72 -3.37
CA SER A 277 -16.38 11.09 -4.47
C SER A 277 -15.71 11.09 -5.85
N GLU A 278 -14.42 11.40 -5.90
CA GLU A 278 -13.59 11.47 -7.09
C GLU A 278 -13.43 10.11 -7.78
N ALA A 279 -13.64 9.00 -7.06
CA ALA A 279 -13.66 7.67 -7.66
C ALA A 279 -14.89 7.46 -8.58
N GLY A 280 -15.94 8.26 -8.41
CA GLY A 280 -17.21 8.15 -9.15
C GLY A 280 -18.07 6.95 -8.74
N GLU A 281 -19.28 6.88 -9.27
CA GLU A 281 -20.16 5.71 -9.14
C GLU A 281 -19.66 4.57 -10.05
N PRO A 282 -19.71 3.30 -9.63
CA PRO A 282 -20.33 2.77 -8.41
C PRO A 282 -19.35 2.63 -7.22
N PHE A 283 -18.23 3.35 -7.20
CA PHE A 283 -17.14 3.14 -6.22
C PHE A 283 -17.27 4.02 -4.98
N ALA A 284 -17.67 5.28 -5.15
CA ALA A 284 -17.70 6.28 -4.08
C ALA A 284 -18.43 5.77 -2.82
N GLY A 285 -17.83 5.99 -1.65
CA GLY A 285 -18.41 5.61 -0.37
C GLY A 285 -18.28 4.13 0.01
N LYS A 286 -17.63 3.29 -0.81
CA LYS A 286 -17.38 1.87 -0.47
C LYS A 286 -16.03 1.66 0.19
N TYR A 287 -15.96 0.71 1.11
CA TYR A 287 -14.69 0.32 1.76
C TYR A 287 -13.78 -0.40 0.77
N VAL A 288 -12.57 0.13 0.57
CA VAL A 288 -11.68 -0.32 -0.52
C VAL A 288 -11.26 -1.79 -0.37
N LEU A 289 -11.00 -2.25 0.84
CA LEU A 289 -10.53 -3.62 1.10
C LEU A 289 -11.64 -4.68 1.01
N THR A 290 -12.91 -4.30 1.11
CA THR A 290 -14.05 -5.22 1.07
C THR A 290 -14.91 -4.96 -0.18
N GLU A 291 -15.98 -4.20 -0.06
CA GLU A 291 -16.96 -3.90 -1.11
C GLU A 291 -16.31 -3.27 -2.34
N GLY A 292 -15.25 -2.49 -2.15
CA GLY A 292 -14.49 -1.84 -3.20
C GLY A 292 -13.79 -2.84 -4.12
N ASN A 293 -13.19 -3.90 -3.58
CA ASN A 293 -12.59 -4.97 -4.38
C ASN A 293 -13.64 -5.68 -5.23
N GLU A 294 -14.77 -6.06 -4.62
CA GLU A 294 -15.86 -6.74 -5.32
C GLU A 294 -16.45 -5.88 -6.43
N THR A 295 -16.68 -4.60 -6.14
CA THR A 295 -17.22 -3.64 -7.11
C THR A 295 -16.28 -3.45 -8.30
N VAL A 296 -14.96 -3.39 -8.07
CA VAL A 296 -13.99 -3.29 -9.17
C VAL A 296 -13.97 -4.56 -10.01
N ILE A 297 -13.98 -5.74 -9.39
CA ILE A 297 -14.00 -7.02 -10.11
C ILE A 297 -15.26 -7.15 -10.96
N GLU A 298 -16.41 -6.74 -10.42
CA GLU A 298 -17.69 -6.72 -11.11
C GLU A 298 -17.68 -5.74 -12.29
N TYR A 299 -17.12 -4.54 -12.10
CA TYR A 299 -16.98 -3.55 -13.17
C TYR A 299 -16.07 -4.05 -14.31
N LEU A 300 -15.06 -4.83 -13.97
CA LEU A 300 -14.13 -5.42 -14.93
C LEU A 300 -14.66 -6.68 -15.60
N ARG A 301 -15.90 -7.11 -15.39
CA ARG A 301 -16.42 -8.41 -15.88
C ARG A 301 -16.05 -8.72 -17.34
N ASP A 302 -16.19 -7.76 -18.25
CA ASP A 302 -15.90 -7.95 -19.68
C ASP A 302 -14.39 -7.98 -20.02
N ASP A 303 -13.58 -7.42 -19.12
CA ASP A 303 -12.13 -7.30 -19.21
C ASP A 303 -11.40 -8.27 -18.26
N LEU A 304 -12.14 -9.05 -17.48
CA LEU A 304 -11.64 -10.03 -16.53
C LEU A 304 -11.34 -11.34 -17.25
N ILE A 305 -10.08 -11.79 -17.18
CA ILE A 305 -9.65 -13.06 -17.78
C ILE A 305 -9.77 -14.19 -16.78
N HIS A 306 -9.31 -13.98 -15.55
CA HIS A 306 -9.32 -15.00 -14.52
C HIS A 306 -9.36 -14.37 -13.12
N LYS A 307 -10.11 -15.00 -12.23
CA LYS A 307 -10.21 -14.64 -10.81
C LYS A 307 -9.96 -15.89 -9.96
N SER A 308 -9.06 -15.76 -9.00
CA SER A 308 -8.81 -16.77 -7.96
C SER A 308 -8.54 -16.09 -6.62
N ASP A 309 -8.45 -16.87 -5.55
CA ASP A 309 -8.02 -16.37 -4.24
C ASP A 309 -6.57 -16.79 -3.98
N LEU A 310 -5.73 -15.83 -3.58
CA LEU A 310 -4.35 -16.06 -3.22
C LEU A 310 -4.18 -15.92 -1.70
N THR A 311 -3.63 -16.95 -1.07
CA THR A 311 -3.23 -16.89 0.34
C THR A 311 -1.76 -16.51 0.43
N HIS A 312 -1.46 -15.41 1.13
CA HIS A 312 -0.11 -14.88 1.26
C HIS A 312 0.06 -14.02 2.51
N SER A 313 1.30 -13.66 2.81
CA SER A 313 1.63 -12.78 3.93
C SER A 313 1.23 -11.34 3.64
N TYR A 314 0.35 -10.78 4.47
CA TYR A 314 -0.14 -9.41 4.33
C TYR A 314 0.05 -8.61 5.63
N PRO A 315 0.44 -7.32 5.56
CA PRO A 315 0.64 -6.49 6.73
C PRO A 315 -0.69 -6.11 7.39
N TYR A 316 -0.74 -6.27 8.71
CA TYR A 316 -1.85 -5.95 9.57
C TYR A 316 -1.39 -4.96 10.63
N ASP A 317 -2.33 -4.13 11.09
CA ASP A 317 -2.12 -3.29 12.25
C ASP A 317 -1.90 -4.19 13.47
N TRP A 318 -0.74 -4.07 14.11
CA TRP A 318 -0.38 -4.89 15.27
C TRP A 318 -1.37 -4.77 16.43
N ARG A 319 -2.16 -3.69 16.50
CA ARG A 319 -3.17 -3.49 17.56
C ARG A 319 -4.53 -4.04 17.16
N THR A 320 -5.09 -3.52 16.07
CA THR A 320 -6.48 -3.86 15.70
C THR A 320 -6.58 -5.21 15.01
N LYS A 321 -5.45 -5.80 14.61
CA LYS A 321 -5.36 -7.04 13.82
C LYS A 321 -6.21 -6.96 12.56
N LYS A 322 -6.32 -5.77 11.97
CA LYS A 322 -6.98 -5.52 10.69
C LYS A 322 -5.96 -5.18 9.60
N PRO A 323 -6.24 -5.50 8.33
CA PRO A 323 -5.34 -5.22 7.21
C PRO A 323 -5.09 -3.71 7.06
N VAL A 324 -3.86 -3.37 6.70
CA VAL A 324 -3.46 -1.98 6.38
C VAL A 324 -3.49 -1.76 4.88
N ILE A 325 -3.54 -0.50 4.45
CA ILE A 325 -3.35 -0.11 3.05
C ILE A 325 -2.08 0.72 2.90
N ILE A 326 -1.52 0.77 1.70
CA ILE A 326 -0.51 1.76 1.38
C ILE A 326 -1.22 2.98 0.81
N LYS A 327 -0.88 4.16 1.33
CA LYS A 327 -1.45 5.44 0.91
C LYS A 327 -0.40 6.53 0.91
N ALA A 328 -0.34 7.32 -0.17
CA ALA A 328 0.49 8.50 -0.24
C ALA A 328 -0.08 9.58 0.70
N SER A 329 0.70 9.98 1.69
CA SER A 329 0.28 10.98 2.69
C SER A 329 1.43 11.91 3.03
N LYS A 330 1.10 13.18 3.33
CA LYS A 330 2.08 14.19 3.72
C LYS A 330 2.41 14.06 5.20
N GLN A 331 3.54 13.44 5.52
CA GLN A 331 3.95 13.13 6.89
C GLN A 331 5.32 13.71 7.25
N TRP A 332 5.61 13.68 8.54
CA TRP A 332 6.94 13.99 9.08
C TRP A 332 7.76 12.71 9.17
N PHE A 333 8.99 12.77 8.64
CA PHE A 333 9.91 11.64 8.61
C PHE A 333 11.22 12.00 9.32
N ILE A 334 11.87 10.98 9.88
CA ILE A 334 13.25 11.04 10.34
C ILE A 334 14.09 10.33 9.27
N ASP A 335 15.12 11.00 8.76
CA ASP A 335 16.09 10.43 7.82
C ASP A 335 16.99 9.43 8.56
N THR A 336 16.58 8.16 8.54
CA THR A 336 17.33 7.07 9.17
C THR A 336 18.60 6.73 8.42
N ASP A 337 18.66 6.97 7.11
CA ASP A 337 19.82 6.63 6.28
C ASP A 337 21.04 7.45 6.69
N ARG A 338 20.86 8.75 6.99
CA ARG A 338 21.94 9.60 7.52
C ARG A 338 22.49 9.15 8.87
N ILE A 339 21.72 8.38 9.64
CA ILE A 339 22.07 7.97 11.01
C ILE A 339 22.56 6.51 11.05
N LYS A 340 22.17 5.71 10.04
CA LYS A 340 22.37 4.26 9.98
C LYS A 340 23.83 3.86 10.19
N ASP A 341 24.77 4.43 9.43
CA ASP A 341 26.19 4.03 9.50
C ASP A 341 26.81 4.36 10.87
N ARG A 342 26.47 5.53 11.41
CA ARG A 342 26.91 5.92 12.74
C ARG A 342 26.30 5.01 13.81
N ALA A 343 25.02 4.71 13.73
CA ALA A 343 24.35 3.80 14.66
C ALA A 343 24.99 2.40 14.61
N ALA A 344 25.23 1.89 13.40
CA ALA A 344 25.89 0.60 13.17
C ALA A 344 27.31 0.57 13.75
N SER A 345 28.08 1.65 13.60
CA SER A 345 29.44 1.74 14.16
C SER A 345 29.50 1.74 15.68
N LEU A 346 28.42 2.19 16.35
CA LEU A 346 28.31 2.25 17.80
C LEU A 346 27.73 0.96 18.41
N THR A 347 27.12 0.11 17.59
CA THR A 347 26.75 -1.25 17.98
C THR A 347 27.94 -2.18 17.75
N PRO A 348 28.65 -2.64 18.79
CA PRO A 348 29.75 -3.57 18.62
C PRO A 348 29.25 -4.85 17.94
N ASN A 349 29.92 -5.26 16.85
CA ASN A 349 29.74 -6.51 16.09
C ASN A 349 29.12 -7.65 16.91
N LYS A 350 27.81 -7.91 16.70
CA LYS A 350 27.15 -9.23 16.83
C LYS A 350 25.65 -9.10 16.51
N LEU A 351 25.33 -9.10 15.22
CA LEU A 351 24.17 -9.85 14.72
C LEU A 351 24.64 -10.56 13.46
N VAL A 352 25.27 -11.71 13.71
CA VAL A 352 25.41 -12.80 12.74
C VAL A 352 24.02 -13.18 12.28
N HIS A 353 23.88 -13.44 10.98
CA HIS A 353 22.77 -14.13 10.32
C HIS A 353 21.82 -14.88 11.28
N VAL A 354 20.55 -14.48 11.28
CA VAL A 354 19.40 -15.40 11.32
C VAL A 354 18.35 -14.87 10.36
#